data_AF-A0A8S9IWM8-F1
#
_entry.id   AF-A0A8S9IWM8-F1
#
_cell.length_a   1.000
_cell.length_b   1.000
_cell.length_c   1.000
_cell.angle_alpha   90.00
_cell.angle_beta   90.00
_cell.angle_gamma   90.00
#
_symmetry.space_group_name_H-M   'P 1'
#
loop_
_entity.id
_entity.type
_entity.pdbx_description
1 polymer ?
#
loop_
_entity_poly.entity_id
_entity_poly.type
_entity_poly.pdbx_seq_one_letter_code
_entity_poly.pdbx_strand_id
1 'polypeptide(L)'
;MSDEVVEVTVVEKAAEAVGGKSARRRVQRKDAAEGGDGKTQQSLRVAALNKFRMKRKDKCFDKKVRYESRKKLAEQRPRIKGQFVRQVQSTETSTQAAPQ
;
A
#
# COMPACT_ATOMS: atom_id res chain seq x y z
N MET A 1 12.61 -15.62 45.47
CA MET A 1 11.22 -16.12 45.43
C MET A 1 10.94 -16.42 43.99
N SER A 2 11.23 -17.67 43.63
CA SER A 2 10.92 -18.24 42.34
C SER A 2 9.43 -18.54 42.36
N ASP A 3 8.67 -18.01 41.41
CA ASP A 3 7.33 -18.50 41.14
C ASP A 3 7.28 -18.92 39.67
N GLU A 4 7.55 -20.21 39.51
CA GLU A 4 7.16 -21.03 38.39
C GLU A 4 5.65 -21.27 38.50
N VAL A 5 4.89 -20.85 37.49
CA VAL A 5 3.54 -21.36 37.25
C VAL A 5 3.49 -21.79 35.80
N VAL A 6 3.61 -23.10 35.60
CA VAL A 6 3.23 -23.81 34.37
C VAL A 6 1.77 -24.24 34.53
N GLU A 7 0.97 -24.08 33.47
CA GLU A 7 -0.11 -24.98 33.00
C GLU A 7 -1.08 -24.20 32.09
N VAL A 8 -1.80 -24.74 31.10
CA VAL A 8 -1.75 -25.91 30.21
C VAL A 8 -2.68 -25.52 29.03
N THR A 9 -2.45 -26.16 27.90
CA THR A 9 -2.96 -25.90 26.54
C THR A 9 -4.48 -25.94 26.33
N VAL A 10 -4.97 -25.19 25.32
CA VAL A 10 -5.96 -25.71 24.34
C VAL A 10 -5.56 -25.26 22.93
N VAL A 11 -5.26 -26.23 22.07
CA VAL A 11 -5.11 -26.04 20.62
C VAL A 11 -6.49 -26.15 19.99
N GLU A 12 -7.06 -25.03 19.55
CA GLU A 12 -8.18 -25.04 18.61
C GLU A 12 -7.67 -24.68 17.21
N LYS A 13 -7.54 -25.73 16.41
CA LYS A 13 -7.36 -25.68 14.97
C LYS A 13 -8.72 -25.44 14.31
N ALA A 14 -8.93 -24.30 13.66
CA ALA A 14 -9.90 -24.22 12.57
C ALA A 14 -9.71 -22.99 11.67
N ALA A 15 -10.01 -23.22 10.39
CA ALA A 15 -10.24 -22.29 9.30
C ALA A 15 -9.01 -21.63 8.63
N GLU A 16 -8.43 -22.37 7.71
CA GLU A 16 -7.82 -21.79 6.51
C GLU A 16 -8.92 -21.02 5.74
N ALA A 17 -8.90 -19.70 5.81
CA ALA A 17 -9.73 -18.87 4.94
C ALA A 17 -9.10 -18.87 3.54
N VAL A 18 -9.48 -19.85 2.72
CA VAL A 18 -9.29 -19.81 1.27
C VAL A 18 -9.99 -18.54 0.78
N GLY A 19 -9.19 -17.49 0.59
CA GLY A 19 -9.63 -16.23 0.01
C GLY A 19 -10.22 -16.52 -1.35
N GLY A 20 -11.55 -16.60 -1.41
CA GLY A 20 -12.31 -16.80 -2.62
C GLY A 20 -11.84 -15.80 -3.65
N LYS A 21 -11.49 -16.30 -4.84
CA LYS A 21 -11.19 -15.48 -6.01
C LYS A 21 -12.39 -14.58 -6.23
N SER A 22 -12.33 -13.37 -5.69
CA SER A 22 -13.45 -12.44 -5.72
C SER A 22 -13.64 -12.08 -7.17
N ALA A 23 -14.64 -12.74 -7.79
CA ALA A 23 -15.11 -12.43 -9.12
C ALA A 23 -15.28 -10.92 -9.15
N ARG A 24 -14.57 -10.27 -10.09
CA ARG A 24 -14.60 -8.81 -10.26
C ARG A 24 -16.07 -8.40 -10.27
N ARG A 25 -16.55 -7.79 -9.19
CA ARG A 25 -17.87 -7.18 -9.16
C ARG A 25 -17.85 -6.13 -10.25
N ARG A 26 -18.54 -6.42 -11.36
CA ARG A 26 -18.80 -5.49 -12.44
C ARG A 26 -19.63 -4.38 -11.82
N VAL A 27 -18.96 -3.33 -11.34
CA VAL A 27 -19.63 -2.10 -10.96
C VAL A 27 -20.30 -1.62 -12.23
N GLN A 28 -21.62 -1.76 -12.30
CA GLN A 28 -22.40 -1.14 -13.34
C GLN A 28 -22.16 0.35 -13.20
N ARG A 29 -21.31 0.89 -14.06
CA ARG A 29 -21.29 2.32 -14.30
C ARG A 29 -22.64 2.60 -14.95
N LYS A 30 -23.58 3.05 -14.14
CA LYS A 30 -24.76 3.75 -14.63
C LYS A 30 -24.23 5.04 -15.21
N ASP A 31 -23.73 4.96 -16.44
CA ASP A 31 -23.35 6.13 -17.23
C ASP A 31 -24.66 6.88 -17.48
N ALA A 32 -24.99 7.78 -16.56
CA ALA A 32 -26.03 8.76 -16.71
C ALA A 32 -25.59 9.77 -17.76
N ALA A 33 -25.62 9.34 -19.02
CA ALA A 33 -25.74 10.24 -20.16
C ALA A 33 -27.22 10.62 -20.29
N GLU A 34 -27.75 11.29 -19.26
CA GLU A 34 -29.00 12.02 -19.39
C GLU A 34 -28.63 13.40 -19.95
N GLY A 35 -29.26 13.79 -21.06
CA GLY A 35 -29.08 15.10 -21.69
C GLY A 35 -29.56 16.20 -20.74
N GLY A 36 -28.72 16.57 -19.79
CA GLY A 36 -29.08 17.48 -18.71
C GLY A 36 -29.16 18.93 -19.18
N ASP A 37 -30.21 19.62 -18.75
CA ASP A 37 -30.43 21.06 -18.84
C ASP A 37 -29.12 21.86 -18.82
N GLY A 38 -28.95 22.76 -19.79
CA GLY A 38 -27.72 23.56 -19.94
C GLY A 38 -27.27 24.29 -18.66
N LYS A 39 -28.20 24.59 -17.75
CA LYS A 39 -27.91 25.16 -16.42
C LYS A 39 -27.20 24.17 -15.47
N THR A 40 -27.61 22.90 -15.47
CA THR A 40 -26.94 21.83 -14.71
C THR A 40 -25.56 21.53 -15.29
N GLN A 41 -25.41 21.56 -16.62
CA GLN A 41 -24.10 21.41 -17.24
C GLN A 41 -23.15 22.57 -16.92
N GLN A 42 -23.66 23.81 -16.89
CA GLN A 42 -22.89 24.98 -16.48
C GLN A 42 -22.46 24.90 -15.02
N SER A 43 -23.35 24.49 -14.09
CA SER A 43 -23.00 24.37 -12.67
C SER A 43 -21.96 23.28 -12.41
N LEU A 44 -22.09 22.12 -13.06
CA LEU A 44 -21.10 21.04 -13.01
C LEU A 44 -19.73 21.50 -13.53
N ARG A 45 -19.70 22.27 -14.62
CA ARG A 45 -18.46 22.86 -15.15
C ARG A 45 -17.82 23.81 -14.15
N VAL A 46 -18.58 24.72 -13.54
CA VAL A 46 -18.06 25.66 -12.54
C VAL A 46 -17.49 24.92 -11.33
N ALA A 47 -18.19 23.90 -10.83
CA ALA A 47 -17.70 23.05 -9.73
C ALA A 47 -16.39 22.33 -10.10
N ALA A 48 -16.32 21.76 -11.31
CA ALA A 48 -15.11 21.09 -11.80
C ALA A 48 -13.92 22.06 -11.94
N LEU A 49 -14.15 23.28 -12.46
CA LEU A 49 -13.13 24.31 -12.58
C LEU A 49 -12.63 24.77 -11.21
N ASN A 50 -13.51 24.94 -10.23
CA ASN A 50 -13.12 25.27 -8.86
C ASN A 50 -12.27 24.16 -8.23
N LYS A 51 -12.68 22.89 -8.38
CA LYS A 51 -11.88 21.74 -7.93
C LYS A 51 -10.51 21.70 -8.60
N PHE A 52 -10.42 21.98 -9.90
CA PHE A 52 -9.14 22.07 -10.61
C PHE A 52 -8.25 23.19 -10.08
N ARG A 53 -8.81 24.39 -9.86
CA ARG A 53 -8.08 25.55 -9.31
C ARG A 53 -7.54 25.25 -7.91
N MET A 54 -8.35 24.67 -7.03
CA MET A 54 -7.91 24.26 -5.69
C MET A 54 -6.81 23.21 -5.77
N LYS A 55 -7.03 22.11 -6.52
CA LYS A 55 -6.01 21.08 -6.73
C LYS A 55 -4.71 21.61 -7.34
N ARG A 56 -4.76 22.69 -8.13
CA ARG A 56 -3.57 23.32 -8.72
C ARG A 56 -2.78 24.12 -7.67
N LYS A 57 -3.47 24.84 -6.79
CA LYS A 57 -2.87 25.58 -5.67
C LYS A 57 -2.22 24.61 -4.67
N ASP A 58 -2.85 23.47 -4.41
CA ASP A 58 -2.38 22.48 -3.44
C ASP A 58 -1.34 21.48 -4.00
N LYS A 59 -0.75 21.75 -5.18
CA LYS A 59 0.31 20.89 -5.73
C LYS A 59 1.58 21.02 -4.88
N CYS A 60 1.99 19.93 -4.23
CA CYS A 60 3.32 19.85 -3.63
C CYS A 60 4.37 19.54 -4.71
N PHE A 61 5.37 20.41 -4.86
CA PHE A 61 6.52 20.19 -5.76
C PHE A 61 7.75 19.66 -5.03
N ASP A 62 7.75 19.75 -3.70
CA ASP A 62 8.82 19.20 -2.89
C ASP A 62 8.88 17.68 -3.03
N LYS A 63 10.10 17.15 -2.93
CA LYS A 63 10.35 15.70 -2.99
C LYS A 63 9.74 15.04 -1.75
N LYS A 64 8.54 14.49 -1.90
CA LYS A 64 7.85 13.74 -0.84
C LYS A 64 8.05 12.24 -1.01
N VAL A 65 8.69 11.61 -0.02
CA VAL A 65 8.68 10.15 0.11
C VAL A 65 7.30 9.73 0.62
N ARG A 66 6.65 8.79 -0.09
CA ARG A 66 5.32 8.26 0.29
C ARG A 66 5.41 6.96 1.08
N TYR A 67 6.45 6.16 0.85
CA TYR A 67 6.60 4.84 1.43
C TYR A 67 7.96 4.74 2.12
N GLU A 68 7.98 5.04 3.41
CA GLU A 68 9.20 5.04 4.21
C GLU A 68 9.86 3.65 4.26
N SER A 69 9.07 2.56 4.29
CA SER A 69 9.61 1.20 4.26
C SER A 69 10.45 0.93 3.01
N ARG A 70 9.96 1.35 1.82
CA ARG A 70 10.71 1.21 0.56
C ARG A 70 11.95 2.08 0.52
N LYS A 71 11.90 3.28 1.13
CA LYS A 71 13.06 4.17 1.27
C LYS A 71 14.17 3.50 2.08
N LYS A 72 13.83 2.96 3.26
CA LYS A 72 14.77 2.23 4.14
C LYS A 72 15.43 1.05 3.43
N LEU A 73 14.65 0.23 2.72
CA LEU A 73 15.19 -0.91 1.96
C LEU A 73 16.13 -0.46 0.83
N ALA A 74 15.83 0.66 0.17
CA ALA A 74 16.66 1.21 -0.91
C ALA A 74 17.96 1.87 -0.40
N GLU A 75 17.97 2.33 0.86
CA GLU A 75 19.15 2.86 1.56
C GLU A 75 20.09 1.72 2.01
N GLN A 76 19.53 0.59 2.45
CA GLN A 76 20.31 -0.59 2.88
C GLN A 76 20.96 -1.37 1.71
N ARG A 77 20.41 -1.27 0.50
CA ARG A 77 20.90 -2.03 -0.65
C ARG A 77 22.26 -1.51 -1.16
N PRO A 78 23.22 -2.41 -1.47
CA PRO A 78 24.52 -2.00 -2.00
C PRO A 78 24.41 -1.37 -3.39
N ARG A 79 25.17 -0.30 -3.61
CA ARG A 79 25.18 0.46 -4.87
C ARG A 79 26.59 0.65 -5.40
N ILE A 80 26.76 0.54 -6.72
CA ILE A 80 27.97 0.93 -7.45
C ILE A 80 27.55 1.92 -8.53
N LYS A 81 28.12 3.14 -8.53
CA LYS A 81 27.73 4.24 -9.45
C LYS A 81 26.22 4.53 -9.46
N GLY A 82 25.56 4.41 -8.32
CA GLY A 82 24.11 4.63 -8.16
C GLY A 82 23.22 3.43 -8.54
N GLN A 83 23.76 2.39 -9.18
CA GLN A 83 23.03 1.19 -9.56
C GLN A 83 23.04 0.16 -8.44
N PHE A 84 21.90 -0.51 -8.22
CA PHE A 84 21.86 -1.64 -7.31
C PHE A 84 22.62 -2.83 -7.89
N VAL A 85 23.48 -3.43 -7.07
CA VAL A 85 24.22 -4.63 -7.45
C VAL A 85 23.57 -5.87 -6.85
N ARG A 86 23.63 -6.98 -7.58
CA ARG A 86 23.27 -8.29 -7.03
C ARG A 86 24.42 -8.74 -6.15
N GLN A 87 24.12 -9.07 -4.90
CA GLN A 87 25.06 -9.85 -4.11
C GLN A 87 25.09 -11.25 -4.73
N VAL A 88 26.16 -11.55 -5.47
CA VAL A 88 26.52 -12.93 -5.77
C VAL A 88 27.03 -13.45 -4.44
N GLN A 89 26.29 -14.37 -3.82
CA GLN A 89 26.67 -14.94 -2.53
C GLN A 89 28.03 -15.61 -2.68
N SER A 90 29.11 -14.97 -2.22
CA SER A 90 30.07 -15.73 -1.42
C SER A 90 29.34 -15.97 -0.11
N THR A 91 28.83 -17.19 0.04
CA THR A 91 28.18 -17.69 1.24
C THR A 91 28.99 -17.30 2.47
N GLU A 92 28.51 -16.37 3.30
CA GLU A 92 28.78 -16.35 4.74
C GLU A 92 27.99 -15.23 5.46
N THR A 93 27.16 -15.68 6.40
CA THR A 93 26.65 -14.97 7.60
C THR A 93 25.54 -13.92 7.45
N SER A 94 24.28 -14.36 7.55
CA SER A 94 23.31 -13.81 8.52
C SER A 94 22.09 -14.73 8.68
N THR A 95 22.32 -16.00 9.03
CA THR A 95 21.31 -16.79 9.74
C THR A 95 21.44 -16.41 11.22
N GLN A 96 20.79 -15.32 11.64
CA GLN A 96 20.61 -15.07 13.08
C GLN A 96 19.43 -15.90 13.58
N ALA A 97 19.72 -16.63 14.65
CA ALA A 97 18.98 -17.73 15.22
C ALA A 97 17.55 -17.38 15.65
N ALA A 98 16.61 -18.27 15.36
CA ALA A 98 15.36 -18.40 16.11
C ALA A 98 15.68 -19.16 17.41
N PRO A 99 15.43 -18.57 18.60
CA PRO A 99 15.50 -19.33 19.85
C PRO A 99 14.31 -20.31 19.89
N GLN A 100 14.60 -21.54 20.31
CA GLN A 100 13.64 -22.62 20.47
C GLN A 100 12.71 -22.40 21.66
#